data_AF-A0A3S1R9Q2-F1
#
_entry.id   AF-A0A3S1R9Q2-F1
#
_cell.length_a   1.000
_cell.length_b   1.000
_cell.length_c   1.000
_cell.angle_alpha   90.00
_cell.angle_beta   90.00
_cell.angle_gamma   90.00
#
_symmetry.space_group_name_H-M   'P 1'
#
loop_
_entity.id
_entity.type
_entity.pdbx_description
1 polymer ?
#
loop_
_entity_poly.entity_id
_entity_poly.type
_entity_poly.pdbx_seq_one_letter_code
_entity_poly.pdbx_strand_id
1 'polypeptide(L)'
;LGGSAFLILPMLFFVPRDYEGPLAATMVVVAYLVNYPHFAHSYQIFYRNFGRKARGEGYDRSLQLRYIFAGVIVPVIMALFFAYGAAASNTRLLGFAANAMFFFVGWHYVKQGYGMLMVDAVLKRKFFDDRDKKVLLVNSYAVWILAWLQTNTAVTQGQYYGLQYYTFAAPSWITDIAVLAAVGSTAATLLMLARRWRKNGGLPYNGIVAYVASLYLWILIARINPLWLLVVPAL
;
A
#
# COMPACT_ATOMS: atom_id res chain seq x y z
N LEU A 1 3.21 -7.32 0.23
CA LEU A 1 4.48 -8.06 0.39
C LEU A 1 4.18 -9.47 0.89
N GLY A 2 3.98 -10.38 -0.05
CA GLY A 2 3.95 -11.81 0.20
C GLY A 2 5.33 -12.37 0.57
N GLY A 3 5.38 -13.67 0.87
CA GLY A 3 6.62 -14.34 1.29
C GLY A 3 7.74 -14.33 0.25
N SER A 4 7.42 -14.17 -1.04
CA SER A 4 8.39 -14.06 -2.14
C SER A 4 9.32 -12.85 -2.03
N ALA A 5 8.90 -11.79 -1.32
CA ALA A 5 9.70 -10.59 -1.10
C ALA A 5 11.03 -10.90 -0.39
N PHE A 6 11.04 -11.89 0.52
CA PHE A 6 12.25 -12.30 1.24
C PHE A 6 13.31 -12.97 0.36
N LEU A 7 12.91 -13.47 -0.81
CA LEU A 7 13.83 -14.06 -1.79
C LEU A 7 14.22 -13.04 -2.85
N ILE A 8 13.24 -12.30 -3.38
CA ILE A 8 13.46 -11.42 -4.52
C ILE A 8 14.26 -10.16 -4.12
N LEU A 9 13.93 -9.54 -2.98
CA LEU A 9 14.59 -8.28 -2.59
C LEU A 9 16.11 -8.42 -2.38
N PRO A 10 16.63 -9.47 -1.69
CA PRO A 10 18.07 -9.68 -1.59
C PRO A 10 18.76 -9.95 -2.94
N MET A 11 18.12 -10.69 -3.85
CA MET A 11 18.70 -10.98 -5.17
C MET A 11 18.95 -9.70 -5.99
N LEU A 12 18.12 -8.67 -5.81
CA LEU A 12 18.25 -7.41 -6.54
C LEU A 12 19.50 -6.60 -6.18
N PHE A 13 20.21 -6.93 -5.09
CA PHE A 13 21.53 -6.34 -4.83
C PHE A 13 22.58 -6.77 -5.85
N PHE A 14 22.40 -7.93 -6.48
CA PHE A 14 23.33 -8.50 -7.45
C PHE A 14 22.93 -8.19 -8.90
N VAL A 15 21.81 -7.50 -9.12
CA VAL A 15 21.34 -7.13 -10.46
C VAL A 15 21.93 -5.77 -10.84
N PRO A 16 22.74 -5.68 -11.92
CA PRO A 16 23.24 -4.40 -12.42
C PRO A 16 22.10 -3.48 -12.86
N ARG A 17 22.29 -2.16 -12.70
CA ARG A 17 21.26 -1.16 -13.08
C ARG A 17 20.92 -1.16 -14.57
N ASP A 18 21.81 -1.62 -15.44
CA ASP A 18 21.55 -1.71 -16.88
C ASP A 18 20.37 -2.64 -17.21
N TYR A 19 19.99 -3.52 -16.29
CA TYR A 19 18.81 -4.40 -16.42
C TYR A 19 17.51 -3.77 -15.92
N GLU A 20 17.47 -2.47 -15.59
CA GLU A 20 16.27 -1.79 -15.08
C GLU A 20 15.06 -1.98 -16.01
N GLY A 21 15.23 -1.72 -17.32
CA GLY A 21 14.15 -1.83 -18.31
C GLY A 21 13.58 -3.26 -18.43
N PRO A 22 14.41 -4.28 -18.69
CA PRO A 22 13.96 -5.67 -18.70
C PRO A 22 13.35 -6.14 -17.36
N LEU A 23 13.91 -5.73 -16.23
CA LEU A 23 13.37 -6.04 -14.90
C LEU A 23 11.98 -5.44 -14.72
N ALA A 24 11.83 -4.15 -15.04
CA ALA A 24 10.55 -3.45 -15.01
C ALA A 24 9.49 -4.14 -15.88
N ALA A 25 9.82 -4.47 -17.13
CA ALA A 25 8.91 -5.16 -18.04
C ALA A 25 8.51 -6.55 -17.50
N THR A 26 9.47 -7.31 -16.98
CA THR A 26 9.22 -8.62 -16.36
C THR A 26 8.30 -8.48 -15.15
N MET A 27 8.55 -7.50 -14.27
CA MET A 27 7.73 -7.28 -13.09
C MET A 27 6.31 -6.82 -13.42
N VAL A 28 6.10 -6.07 -14.50
CA VAL A 28 4.74 -5.76 -14.98
C VAL A 28 3.99 -7.04 -15.36
N VAL A 29 4.64 -7.96 -16.08
CA VAL A 29 4.04 -9.26 -16.45
C VAL A 29 3.75 -10.10 -15.21
N VAL A 30 4.72 -10.22 -14.29
CA VAL A 30 4.53 -10.97 -13.04
C VAL A 30 3.41 -10.36 -12.20
N ALA A 31 3.40 -9.04 -12.02
CA ALA A 31 2.34 -8.33 -11.31
C ALA A 31 0.98 -8.60 -11.93
N TYR A 32 0.87 -8.62 -13.27
CA TYR A 32 -0.36 -8.99 -13.94
C TYR A 32 -0.76 -10.44 -13.62
N LEU A 33 0.14 -11.41 -13.80
CA LEU A 33 -0.16 -12.83 -13.58
C LEU A 33 -0.52 -13.16 -12.12
N VAL A 34 0.10 -12.49 -11.16
CA VAL A 34 -0.16 -12.72 -9.72
C VAL A 34 -1.40 -11.95 -9.26
N ASN A 35 -1.49 -10.67 -9.60
CA ASN A 35 -2.56 -9.81 -9.06
C ASN A 35 -3.87 -9.94 -9.82
N TYR A 36 -3.84 -10.17 -11.13
CA TYR A 36 -5.06 -10.22 -11.94
C TYR A 36 -6.03 -11.31 -11.44
N PRO A 37 -5.61 -12.58 -11.23
CA PRO A 37 -6.52 -13.60 -10.71
C PRO A 37 -7.06 -13.25 -9.33
N HIS A 38 -6.21 -12.71 -8.45
CA HIS A 38 -6.58 -12.31 -7.10
C HIS A 38 -7.66 -11.22 -7.10
N PHE A 39 -7.46 -10.15 -7.89
CA PHE A 39 -8.42 -9.07 -8.01
C PHE A 39 -9.68 -9.49 -8.75
N ALA A 40 -9.57 -10.23 -9.86
CA ALA A 40 -10.70 -10.70 -10.63
C ALA A 40 -11.66 -11.54 -9.78
N HIS A 41 -11.13 -12.49 -8.99
CA HIS A 41 -11.94 -13.32 -8.11
C HIS A 41 -12.59 -12.50 -6.98
N SER A 42 -11.84 -11.57 -6.39
CA SER A 42 -12.37 -10.65 -5.35
C SER A 42 -13.52 -9.79 -5.89
N TYR A 43 -13.37 -9.24 -7.09
CA TYR A 43 -14.41 -8.48 -7.77
C TYR A 43 -15.60 -9.35 -8.16
N GLN A 44 -15.38 -10.57 -8.63
CA GLN A 44 -16.45 -11.52 -8.95
C GLN A 44 -17.33 -11.80 -7.73
N ILE A 45 -16.73 -12.03 -6.55
CA ILE A 45 -17.47 -12.22 -5.31
C ILE A 45 -18.22 -10.93 -4.93
N PHE A 46 -17.52 -9.80 -4.91
CA PHE A 46 -18.08 -8.54 -4.42
C PHE A 46 -19.22 -8.01 -5.31
N TYR A 47 -19.06 -8.12 -6.62
CA TYR A 47 -20.02 -7.67 -7.64
C TYR A 47 -20.93 -8.79 -8.15
N ARG A 48 -20.96 -9.97 -7.50
CA ARG A 48 -21.92 -11.02 -7.82
C ARG A 48 -23.34 -10.46 -7.86
N ASN A 49 -24.10 -10.80 -8.90
CA ASN A 49 -25.45 -10.29 -9.17
C ASN A 49 -25.50 -8.75 -9.30
N PHE A 50 -24.50 -8.15 -9.94
CA PHE A 50 -24.40 -6.68 -10.08
C PHE A 50 -25.68 -6.04 -10.62
N GLY A 51 -26.32 -6.61 -11.65
CA GLY A 51 -27.54 -6.07 -12.23
C GLY A 51 -28.67 -5.89 -11.19
N ARG A 52 -28.81 -6.84 -10.27
CA ARG A 52 -29.79 -6.76 -9.16
C ARG A 52 -29.45 -5.63 -8.19
N LYS A 53 -28.17 -5.53 -7.81
CA LYS A 53 -27.64 -4.47 -6.92
C LYS A 53 -27.80 -3.08 -7.55
N ALA A 54 -27.50 -2.95 -8.84
CA ALA A 54 -27.58 -1.70 -9.59
C ALA A 54 -29.03 -1.26 -9.84
N ARG A 55 -30.00 -2.19 -9.93
CA ARG A 55 -31.42 -1.86 -10.02
C ARG A 55 -32.09 -1.62 -8.67
N GLY A 56 -31.40 -1.87 -7.55
CA GLY A 56 -31.93 -1.65 -6.20
C GLY A 56 -32.87 -2.77 -5.72
N GLU A 57 -32.88 -3.92 -6.39
CA GLU A 57 -33.74 -5.06 -6.07
C GLU A 57 -33.31 -5.72 -4.76
N GLY A 58 -33.99 -5.35 -3.66
CA GLY A 58 -33.72 -5.84 -2.31
C GLY A 58 -32.51 -5.19 -1.63
N TYR A 59 -32.08 -4.02 -2.10
CA TYR A 59 -30.97 -3.27 -1.52
C TYR A 59 -31.36 -1.82 -1.28
N ASP A 60 -30.86 -1.25 -0.18
CA ASP A 60 -31.07 0.17 0.13
C ASP A 60 -30.47 1.08 -0.95
N ARG A 61 -31.09 2.26 -1.14
CA ARG A 61 -30.71 3.22 -2.18
C ARG A 61 -29.27 3.70 -2.02
N SER A 62 -28.80 3.86 -0.79
CA SER A 62 -27.41 4.22 -0.49
C SER A 62 -26.43 3.17 -1.02
N LEU A 63 -26.76 1.89 -0.83
CA LEU A 63 -25.92 0.79 -1.28
C LEU A 63 -25.94 0.64 -2.81
N GLN A 64 -27.12 0.80 -3.43
CA GLN A 64 -27.26 0.85 -4.90
C GLN A 64 -26.35 1.91 -5.52
N LEU A 65 -26.39 3.14 -5.00
CA LEU A 65 -25.57 4.25 -5.50
C LEU A 65 -24.07 3.95 -5.37
N ARG A 66 -23.64 3.36 -4.25
CA ARG A 66 -22.23 2.96 -4.05
C ARG A 66 -21.79 1.91 -5.07
N TYR A 67 -22.65 0.94 -5.38
CA TYR A 67 -22.35 -0.08 -6.39
C TYR A 67 -22.24 0.50 -7.80
N ILE A 68 -23.15 1.38 -8.20
CA ILE A 68 -23.08 2.04 -9.53
C ILE A 68 -21.84 2.94 -9.61
N PHE A 69 -21.59 3.72 -8.58
CA PHE A 69 -20.45 4.64 -8.54
C PHE A 69 -19.11 3.88 -8.62
N ALA A 70 -18.90 2.89 -7.76
CA ALA A 70 -17.64 2.14 -7.71
C ALA A 70 -17.50 1.13 -8.87
N GLY A 71 -18.59 0.56 -9.36
CA GLY A 71 -18.59 -0.50 -10.37
C GLY A 71 -18.65 -0.01 -11.82
N VAL A 72 -19.12 1.22 -12.06
CA VAL A 72 -19.29 1.77 -13.43
C VAL A 72 -18.63 3.13 -13.56
N ILE A 73 -19.02 4.10 -12.72
CA ILE A 73 -18.59 5.50 -12.88
C ILE A 73 -17.07 5.62 -12.71
N VAL A 74 -16.51 5.08 -11.62
CA VAL A 74 -15.07 5.14 -11.35
C VAL A 74 -14.25 4.43 -12.44
N PRO A 75 -14.55 3.19 -12.87
CA PRO A 75 -13.85 2.54 -13.98
C PRO A 75 -13.89 3.33 -15.30
N VAL A 76 -15.05 3.90 -15.66
CA VAL A 76 -15.18 4.71 -16.88
C VAL A 76 -14.32 5.97 -16.80
N ILE A 77 -14.36 6.69 -15.68
CA ILE A 77 -13.51 7.86 -15.46
C ILE A 77 -12.04 7.49 -15.55
N MET A 78 -11.62 6.38 -14.93
CA MET A 78 -10.23 5.91 -15.00
C MET A 78 -9.83 5.55 -16.43
N ALA A 79 -10.67 4.83 -17.17
CA ALA A 79 -10.40 4.46 -18.56
C ALA A 79 -10.22 5.70 -19.45
N LEU A 80 -11.12 6.68 -19.33
CA LEU A 80 -11.03 7.94 -20.08
C LEU A 80 -9.79 8.74 -19.69
N PHE A 81 -9.49 8.82 -18.38
CA PHE A 81 -8.31 9.51 -17.87
C PHE A 81 -7.01 8.92 -18.44
N PHE A 82 -6.86 7.59 -18.41
CA PHE A 82 -5.66 6.93 -18.94
C PHE A 82 -5.59 6.98 -20.47
N ALA A 83 -6.72 6.81 -21.17
CA ALA A 83 -6.78 6.93 -22.62
C ALA A 83 -6.35 8.33 -23.08
N TYR A 84 -6.84 9.38 -22.41
CA TYR A 84 -6.43 10.76 -22.68
C TYR A 84 -4.95 10.99 -22.36
N GLY A 85 -4.47 10.57 -21.19
CA GLY A 85 -3.07 10.73 -20.79
C GLY A 85 -2.09 10.05 -21.76
N ALA A 86 -2.46 8.87 -22.27
CA ALA A 86 -1.69 8.15 -23.28
C ALA A 86 -1.75 8.82 -24.65
N ALA A 87 -2.94 9.18 -25.14
CA ALA A 87 -3.10 9.81 -26.46
C ALA A 87 -2.41 11.18 -26.55
N ALA A 88 -2.38 11.93 -25.44
CA ALA A 88 -1.71 13.23 -25.35
C ALA A 88 -0.20 13.12 -25.02
N SER A 89 0.35 11.91 -24.84
CA SER A 89 1.72 11.68 -24.38
C SER A 89 2.09 12.50 -23.13
N ASN A 90 1.12 12.73 -22.24
CA ASN A 90 1.28 13.62 -21.10
C ASN A 90 1.89 12.87 -19.92
N THR A 91 3.22 12.79 -19.91
CA THR A 91 4.01 12.09 -18.88
C THR A 91 3.74 12.60 -17.47
N ARG A 92 3.46 13.91 -17.30
CA ARG A 92 3.14 14.51 -16.00
C ARG A 92 1.80 14.00 -15.46
N LEU A 93 0.77 13.94 -16.29
CA LEU A 93 -0.55 13.44 -15.90
C LEU A 93 -0.49 11.96 -15.48
N LEU A 94 0.22 11.15 -16.26
CA LEU A 94 0.46 9.73 -15.94
C LEU A 94 1.32 9.56 -14.68
N GLY A 95 2.29 10.45 -14.45
CA GLY A 95 3.08 10.52 -13.23
C GLY A 95 2.22 10.78 -11.98
N PHE A 96 1.25 11.68 -12.05
CA PHE A 96 0.29 11.89 -10.94
C PHE A 96 -0.57 10.65 -10.67
N ALA A 97 -0.97 9.93 -11.70
CA ALA A 97 -1.71 8.68 -11.55
C ALA A 97 -0.88 7.60 -10.85
N ALA A 98 0.39 7.45 -11.24
CA ALA A 98 1.33 6.56 -10.57
C ALA A 98 1.54 6.96 -9.10
N ASN A 99 1.65 8.26 -8.81
CA ASN A 99 1.79 8.76 -7.45
C ASN A 99 0.57 8.46 -6.57
N ALA A 100 -0.63 8.70 -7.11
CA ALA A 100 -1.88 8.37 -6.45
C ALA A 100 -2.02 6.86 -6.22
N MET A 101 -1.61 6.04 -7.18
CA MET A 101 -1.55 4.58 -7.02
C MET A 101 -0.67 4.21 -5.83
N PHE A 102 0.58 4.69 -5.75
CA PHE A 102 1.46 4.40 -4.62
C PHE A 102 0.88 4.87 -3.27
N PHE A 103 0.22 6.03 -3.25
CA PHE A 103 -0.47 6.53 -2.06
C PHE A 103 -1.56 5.56 -1.58
N PHE A 104 -2.49 5.20 -2.47
CA PHE A 104 -3.64 4.34 -2.12
C PHE A 104 -3.23 2.89 -1.86
N VAL A 105 -2.23 2.36 -2.57
CA VAL A 105 -1.67 1.03 -2.32
C VAL A 105 -1.01 0.98 -0.94
N GLY A 106 -0.17 1.96 -0.59
CA GLY A 106 0.41 2.04 0.76
C GLY A 106 -0.66 2.11 1.84
N TRP A 107 -1.71 2.92 1.63
CA TRP A 107 -2.83 3.02 2.56
C TRP A 107 -3.58 1.70 2.73
N HIS A 108 -3.77 0.99 1.62
CA HIS A 108 -4.42 -0.32 1.60
C HIS A 108 -3.62 -1.35 2.41
N TYR A 109 -2.31 -1.45 2.18
CA TYR A 109 -1.44 -2.39 2.87
C TYR A 109 -1.38 -2.15 4.38
N VAL A 110 -1.34 -0.89 4.81
CA VAL A 110 -1.35 -0.57 6.24
C VAL A 110 -2.67 -0.98 6.91
N LYS A 111 -3.82 -0.77 6.24
CA LYS A 111 -5.11 -1.28 6.73
C LYS A 111 -5.15 -2.80 6.79
N GLN A 112 -4.57 -3.49 5.79
CA GLN A 112 -4.48 -4.94 5.79
C GLN A 112 -3.62 -5.47 6.95
N GLY A 113 -2.43 -4.90 7.18
CA GLY A 113 -1.54 -5.31 8.27
C GLY A 113 -2.13 -5.06 9.65
N TYR A 114 -2.79 -3.91 9.84
CA TYR A 114 -3.59 -3.65 11.04
C TYR A 114 -4.72 -4.69 11.21
N GLY A 115 -5.46 -4.98 10.14
CA GLY A 115 -6.52 -5.99 10.15
C GLY A 115 -6.00 -7.38 10.54
N MET A 116 -4.87 -7.80 9.98
CA MET A 116 -4.21 -9.07 10.30
C MET A 116 -3.80 -9.15 11.77
N LEU A 117 -3.28 -8.06 12.34
CA LEU A 117 -2.98 -7.98 13.77
C LEU A 117 -4.23 -8.17 14.63
N MET A 118 -5.33 -7.52 14.26
CA MET A 118 -6.60 -7.65 14.99
C MET A 118 -7.16 -9.08 14.91
N VAL A 119 -7.12 -9.70 13.73
CA VAL A 119 -7.59 -11.09 13.55
C VAL A 119 -6.73 -12.07 14.35
N ASP A 120 -5.40 -11.98 14.28
CA ASP A 120 -4.51 -12.86 15.07
C ASP A 120 -4.70 -12.66 16.58
N ALA A 121 -4.93 -11.41 17.01
CA ALA A 121 -5.25 -11.09 18.40
C ALA A 121 -6.55 -11.75 18.86
N VAL A 122 -7.61 -11.74 18.04
CA VAL A 122 -8.88 -12.40 18.35
C VAL A 122 -8.72 -13.92 18.39
N LEU A 123 -8.08 -14.52 17.38
CA LEU A 123 -7.87 -15.97 17.29
C LEU A 123 -7.08 -16.50 18.50
N LYS A 124 -6.07 -15.75 18.95
CA LYS A 124 -5.23 -16.11 20.11
C LYS A 124 -5.79 -15.62 21.45
N ARG A 125 -6.99 -15.01 21.47
CA ARG A 125 -7.62 -14.41 22.67
C ARG A 125 -6.74 -13.37 23.39
N LYS A 126 -5.89 -12.66 22.63
CA LYS A 126 -4.97 -11.62 23.10
C LYS A 126 -5.47 -10.23 22.71
N PHE A 127 -6.69 -9.88 23.13
CA PHE A 127 -7.40 -8.69 22.68
C PHE A 127 -6.70 -7.37 23.04
N PHE A 128 -6.60 -6.47 22.08
CA PHE A 128 -6.21 -5.08 22.30
C PHE A 128 -7.40 -4.28 22.81
N ASP A 129 -7.17 -3.40 23.79
CA ASP A 129 -8.19 -2.45 24.23
C ASP A 129 -8.28 -1.26 23.25
N ASP A 130 -9.22 -0.33 23.48
CA ASP A 130 -9.44 0.77 22.54
C ASP A 130 -8.30 1.79 22.53
N ARG A 131 -7.53 1.90 23.63
CA ARG A 131 -6.35 2.77 23.68
C ARG A 131 -5.22 2.16 22.86
N ASP A 132 -4.98 0.86 23.01
CA ASP A 132 -3.99 0.11 22.23
C ASP A 132 -4.31 0.20 20.73
N LYS A 133 -5.58 -0.01 20.35
CA LYS A 133 -6.04 0.12 18.96
C LYS A 133 -5.77 1.51 18.41
N LYS A 134 -6.02 2.57 19.21
CA LYS A 134 -5.77 3.95 18.79
C LYS A 134 -4.27 4.22 18.59
N VAL A 135 -3.41 3.73 19.48
CA VAL A 135 -1.95 3.83 19.33
C VAL A 135 -1.50 3.17 18.03
N LEU A 136 -1.96 1.95 17.76
CA LEU A 136 -1.66 1.21 16.53
C LEU A 136 -2.16 1.95 15.29
N LEU A 137 -3.37 2.51 15.30
CA LEU A 137 -3.92 3.27 14.16
C LEU A 137 -3.13 4.57 13.89
N VAL A 138 -2.77 5.31 14.94
CA VAL A 138 -1.96 6.53 14.79
C VAL A 138 -0.59 6.19 14.21
N ASN A 139 0.06 5.15 14.73
CA ASN A 139 1.33 4.68 14.20
C ASN A 139 1.22 4.23 12.74
N SER A 140 0.16 3.49 12.43
CA SER A 140 -0.14 3.02 11.08
C SER A 140 -0.16 4.17 10.06
N TYR A 141 -0.94 5.22 10.35
CA TYR A 141 -1.06 6.36 9.45
C TYR A 141 0.20 7.23 9.40
N ALA A 142 0.87 7.45 10.54
CA ALA A 142 2.08 8.26 10.59
C ALA A 142 3.22 7.64 9.76
N VAL A 143 3.43 6.32 9.91
CA VAL A 143 4.46 5.58 9.18
C VAL A 143 4.13 5.50 7.69
N TRP A 144 2.86 5.29 7.33
CA TRP A 144 2.42 5.31 5.93
C TRP A 144 2.66 6.66 5.25
N ILE A 145 2.26 7.77 5.88
CA ILE A 145 2.48 9.10 5.33
C ILE A 145 3.96 9.37 5.14
N LEU A 146 4.80 9.03 6.14
CA LEU A 146 6.24 9.15 6.03
C LEU A 146 6.80 8.32 4.86
N ALA A 147 6.37 7.06 4.73
CA ALA A 147 6.82 6.20 3.64
C ALA A 147 6.46 6.79 2.27
N TRP A 148 5.24 7.30 2.11
CA TRP A 148 4.81 7.94 0.86
C TRP A 148 5.61 9.22 0.55
N LEU A 149 5.86 10.08 1.54
CA LEU A 149 6.70 11.27 1.37
C LEU A 149 8.13 10.89 0.95
N GLN A 150 8.70 9.85 1.57
CA GLN A 150 10.04 9.38 1.23
C GLN A 150 10.10 8.76 -0.18
N THR A 151 9.10 7.97 -0.57
CA THR A 151 9.00 7.47 -1.95
C THR A 151 8.87 8.62 -2.94
N ASN A 152 8.10 9.66 -2.64
CA ASN A 152 8.00 10.85 -3.49
C ASN A 152 9.37 11.49 -3.71
N THR A 153 10.13 11.73 -2.63
CA THR A 153 11.48 12.31 -2.70
C THR A 153 12.45 11.42 -3.47
N ALA A 154 12.46 10.12 -3.19
CA ALA A 154 13.34 9.16 -3.88
C ALA A 154 13.03 9.08 -5.38
N VAL A 155 11.76 9.17 -5.76
CA VAL A 155 11.30 9.19 -7.16
C VAL A 155 11.56 10.54 -7.82
N THR A 156 11.51 11.68 -7.11
CA THR A 156 11.94 12.98 -7.67
C THR A 156 13.43 12.96 -8.02
N GLN A 157 14.23 12.30 -7.20
CA GLN A 157 15.69 12.26 -7.31
C GLN A 157 16.19 11.22 -8.32
N GLY A 158 15.37 10.22 -8.67
CA GLY A 158 15.73 9.14 -9.60
C GLY A 158 15.04 9.25 -10.96
N GLN A 159 15.77 8.91 -12.02
CA GLN A 159 15.18 8.66 -13.34
C GLN A 159 14.70 7.20 -13.37
N TYR A 160 13.43 6.95 -13.07
CA TYR A 160 12.86 5.61 -13.18
C TYR A 160 12.16 5.48 -14.53
N TYR A 161 12.27 4.33 -15.21
CA TYR A 161 11.62 4.10 -16.52
C TYR A 161 11.99 5.10 -17.63
N GLY A 162 13.10 5.85 -17.50
CA GLY A 162 13.46 6.93 -18.43
C GLY A 162 12.50 8.12 -18.43
N LEU A 163 11.59 8.21 -17.46
CA LEU A 163 10.61 9.27 -17.32
C LEU A 163 11.01 10.18 -16.15
N GLN A 164 11.05 11.50 -16.40
CA GLN A 164 11.11 12.47 -15.30
C GLN A 164 9.78 12.45 -14.57
N TYR A 165 9.72 11.70 -13.47
CA TYR A 165 8.57 11.74 -12.58
C TYR A 165 8.56 13.06 -11.82
N TYR A 166 7.73 13.99 -12.25
CA TYR A 166 7.38 15.16 -11.44
C TYR A 166 6.49 14.70 -10.28
N THR A 167 7.10 14.32 -9.17
CA THR A 167 6.38 14.04 -7.92
C THR A 167 6.19 15.33 -7.11
N PHE A 168 5.44 15.21 -6.02
CA PHE A 168 5.22 16.31 -5.09
C PHE A 168 6.48 16.50 -4.25
N ALA A 169 7.24 17.55 -4.53
CA ALA A 169 8.33 17.99 -3.65
C ALA A 169 7.72 18.60 -2.38
N ALA A 170 7.43 17.76 -1.39
CA ALA A 170 6.96 18.24 -0.09
C ALA A 170 8.07 19.07 0.57
N PRO A 171 7.76 20.26 1.10
CA PRO A 171 8.69 21.03 1.90
C PRO A 171 9.32 20.19 3.03
N SER A 172 10.59 20.44 3.35
CA SER A 172 11.34 19.69 4.36
C SER A 172 10.60 19.62 5.70
N TRP A 173 10.00 20.73 6.14
CA TRP A 173 9.26 20.80 7.40
C TRP A 173 8.07 19.83 7.47
N ILE A 174 7.39 19.53 6.34
CA ILE A 174 6.32 18.51 6.31
C ILE A 174 6.90 17.13 6.57
N THR A 175 8.05 16.87 5.94
CA THR A 175 8.76 15.59 6.11
C THR A 175 9.26 15.45 7.56
N ASP A 176 9.78 16.52 8.16
CA ASP A 176 10.24 16.53 9.55
C ASP A 176 9.09 16.24 10.53
N ILE A 177 7.93 16.85 10.33
CA ILE A 177 6.72 16.56 11.13
C ILE A 177 6.32 15.09 10.97
N ALA A 178 6.31 14.56 9.74
CA ALA A 178 5.98 13.17 9.49
C ALA A 178 6.99 12.20 10.15
N VAL A 179 8.28 12.54 10.14
CA VAL A 179 9.33 11.78 10.85
C VAL A 179 9.07 11.79 12.35
N LEU A 180 8.85 12.96 12.95
CA LEU A 180 8.57 13.07 14.39
C LEU A 180 7.31 12.30 14.79
N ALA A 181 6.23 12.41 14.00
CA ALA A 181 4.99 11.68 14.24
C ALA A 181 5.21 10.15 14.13
N ALA A 182 5.95 9.69 13.12
CA ALA A 182 6.26 8.28 12.94
C ALA A 182 7.14 7.74 14.09
N VAL A 183 8.20 8.46 14.47
CA VAL A 183 9.09 8.07 15.58
C VAL A 183 8.34 8.04 16.90
N GLY A 184 7.59 9.10 17.23
CA GLY A 184 6.84 9.19 18.48
C GLY A 184 5.75 8.11 18.59
N SER A 185 5.01 7.88 17.52
CA SER A 185 3.97 6.83 17.48
C SER A 185 4.57 5.42 17.48
N THR A 186 5.76 5.22 16.90
CA THR A 186 6.49 3.95 16.95
C THR A 186 6.95 3.66 18.37
N ALA A 187 7.55 4.65 19.05
CA ALA A 187 7.95 4.52 20.45
C ALA A 187 6.74 4.21 21.35
N ALA A 188 5.61 4.90 21.17
CA ALA A 188 4.37 4.61 21.89
C ALA A 188 3.88 3.18 21.63
N THR A 189 3.97 2.69 20.39
CA THR A 189 3.59 1.32 20.02
C THR A 189 4.51 0.30 20.68
N LEU A 190 5.82 0.49 20.65
CA LEU A 190 6.78 -0.40 21.30
C LEU A 190 6.58 -0.45 22.82
N LEU A 191 6.37 0.69 23.46
CA LEU A 191 6.08 0.78 24.89
C LEU A 191 4.78 0.05 25.25
N MET A 192 3.72 0.24 24.46
CA MET A 192 2.44 -0.47 24.62
C MET A 192 2.62 -1.98 24.49
N LEU A 193 3.32 -2.46 23.45
CA LEU A 193 3.60 -3.89 23.26
C LEU A 193 4.45 -4.47 24.40
N ALA A 194 5.47 -3.75 24.86
CA ALA A 194 6.33 -4.17 25.97
C ALA A 194 5.55 -4.28 27.29
N ARG A 195 4.70 -3.30 27.60
CA ARG A 195 3.82 -3.34 28.79
C ARG A 195 2.86 -4.52 28.73
N ARG A 196 2.26 -4.77 27.56
CA ARG A 196 1.35 -5.92 27.36
C ARG A 196 2.07 -7.26 27.46
N TRP A 197 3.27 -7.37 26.90
CA TRP A 197 4.08 -8.58 27.03
C TRP A 197 4.36 -8.90 28.49
N ARG A 198 4.77 -7.90 29.29
CA ARG A 198 5.02 -8.06 30.73
C ARG A 198 3.76 -8.43 31.51
N LYS A 199 2.60 -7.83 31.19
CA LYS A 199 1.35 -8.08 31.91
C LYS A 199 0.70 -9.43 31.57
N ASN A 200 0.74 -9.82 30.30
CA ASN A 200 -0.07 -10.92 29.78
C ASN A 200 0.76 -12.14 29.33
N GLY A 201 2.09 -12.10 29.48
CA GLY A 201 2.99 -13.21 29.14
C GLY A 201 3.09 -13.52 27.64
N GLY A 202 2.55 -12.68 26.76
CA GLY A 202 2.69 -12.88 25.33
C GLY A 202 1.87 -11.95 24.44
N LEU A 203 2.21 -11.95 23.15
CA LEU A 203 1.59 -11.13 22.11
C LEU A 203 1.10 -11.99 20.92
N PRO A 204 0.20 -11.50 20.06
CA PRO A 204 -0.16 -12.13 18.79
C PRO A 204 0.99 -11.96 17.78
N TYR A 205 2.00 -12.82 17.89
CA TYR A 205 3.28 -12.67 17.19
C TYR A 205 3.13 -12.55 15.67
N ASN A 206 2.37 -13.46 15.04
CA ASN A 206 2.15 -13.44 13.58
C ASN A 206 1.47 -12.15 13.13
N GLY A 207 0.48 -11.69 13.90
CA GLY A 207 -0.18 -10.41 13.68
C GLY A 207 0.77 -9.23 13.79
N ILE A 208 1.68 -9.23 14.77
CA ILE A 208 2.69 -8.17 14.93
C ILE A 208 3.69 -8.17 13.78
N VAL A 209 4.15 -9.35 13.37
CA VAL A 209 5.05 -9.48 12.22
C VAL A 209 4.37 -8.94 10.95
N ALA A 210 3.12 -9.32 10.70
CA ALA A 210 2.34 -8.80 9.58
C ALA A 210 2.17 -7.28 9.63
N TYR A 211 1.84 -6.74 10.82
CA TYR A 211 1.73 -5.31 11.06
C TYR A 211 3.04 -4.58 10.74
N VAL A 212 4.16 -4.99 11.36
CA VAL A 212 5.46 -4.36 11.16
C VAL A 212 5.93 -4.48 9.71
N ALA A 213 5.80 -5.65 9.10
CA ALA A 213 6.18 -5.87 7.70
C ALA A 213 5.39 -4.96 6.75
N SER A 214 4.07 -4.83 6.96
CA SER A 214 3.20 -3.99 6.13
C SER A 214 3.49 -2.49 6.24
N LEU A 215 4.16 -2.06 7.31
CA LEU A 215 4.40 -0.65 7.64
C LEU A 215 5.81 -0.20 7.32
N TYR A 216 6.82 -0.92 7.83
CA TYR A 216 8.20 -0.43 7.83
C TYR A 216 9.02 -0.93 6.64
N LEU A 217 8.64 -2.04 5.99
CA LEU A 217 9.36 -2.49 4.80
C LEU A 217 9.29 -1.47 3.66
N TRP A 218 8.19 -0.72 3.54
CA TRP A 218 8.04 0.37 2.56
C TRP A 218 9.09 1.45 2.71
N ILE A 219 9.42 1.81 3.95
CA ILE A 219 10.45 2.81 4.27
C ILE A 219 11.84 2.32 3.84
N LEU A 220 12.12 1.02 3.99
CA LEU A 220 13.38 0.42 3.60
C LEU A 220 13.49 0.29 2.07
N ILE A 221 12.40 -0.11 1.42
CA ILE A 221 12.32 -0.26 -0.03
C ILE A 221 12.65 1.05 -0.77
N ALA A 222 12.12 2.18 -0.29
CA ALA A 222 12.37 3.46 -0.94
C ALA A 222 13.81 3.98 -0.78
N ARG A 223 14.61 3.44 0.15
CA ARG A 223 15.92 4.00 0.52
C ARG A 223 17.12 3.13 0.18
N ILE A 224 16.96 1.82 0.09
CA ILE A 224 18.09 0.89 0.01
C ILE A 224 18.49 0.60 -1.44
N ASN A 225 17.51 0.27 -2.30
CA ASN A 225 17.79 -0.03 -3.70
C ASN A 225 16.64 0.45 -4.58
N PRO A 226 16.89 1.36 -5.54
CA PRO A 226 15.86 1.90 -6.42
C PRO A 226 15.09 0.81 -7.19
N LEU A 227 15.76 -0.30 -7.55
CA LEU A 227 15.14 -1.41 -8.29
C LEU A 227 14.04 -2.12 -7.48
N TRP A 228 14.06 -2.01 -6.16
CA TRP A 228 13.03 -2.65 -5.33
C TRP A 228 11.64 -2.05 -5.59
N LEU A 229 11.56 -0.75 -5.91
CA LEU A 229 10.30 -0.09 -6.27
C LEU A 229 9.62 -0.72 -7.50
N LEU A 230 10.40 -1.29 -8.42
CA LEU A 230 9.91 -1.93 -9.64
C LEU A 230 9.27 -3.30 -9.37
N VAL A 231 9.68 -3.94 -8.27
CA VAL A 231 9.22 -5.29 -7.90
C VAL A 231 8.01 -5.23 -6.97
N VAL A 232 7.86 -4.15 -6.18
CA VAL A 232 6.74 -3.99 -5.24
C VAL A 232 5.36 -4.35 -5.83
N PRO A 233 4.98 -3.92 -7.05
CA PRO A 233 3.68 -4.28 -7.59
C PRO A 233 3.48 -5.79 -7.77
N ALA A 234 4.56 -6.57 -7.90
CA ALA A 234 4.56 -8.01 -8.06
C ALA A 234 4.70 -8.80 -6.74
N LEU A 235 4.79 -8.13 -5.57
CA LEU A 235 5.05 -8.72 -4.24
C LEU A 235 3.88 -8.64 -3.26
#